data_AF-A0A1J8QAU8-F1
#
_entry.id   AF-A0A1J8QAU8-F1
#
_cell.length_a   1.000
_cell.length_b   1.000
_cell.length_c   1.000
_cell.angle_alpha   90.00
_cell.angle_beta   90.00
_cell.angle_gamma   90.00
#
_symmetry.space_group_name_H-M   'P 1'
#
loop_
_entity.id
_entity.type
_entity.pdbx_description
1 polymer ?
#
loop_
_entity_poly.entity_id
_entity_poly.type
_entity_poly.pdbx_seq_one_letter_code
_entity_poly.pdbx_strand_id
1 'polypeptide(L)'
;MATVHLYRGRRWLGWYNSPGSYTVAKKFGQLANSRFWDGLFPGPNLTPAEAFGLDGKPGPRYWGVFSGTDMTAGHLAYLVVQKANEVEEKVEVTGRETTPLSVTIVDVGGMTIQDSDPAPKMSTHHALLATIPITFSLAACALSAASGDWLAFALILVGIFSSGISCFVIGSARLAFASVKDPAPGAPPADGVLLLRNDVVIVRGAEKDINPITKGKFVLEMVGGPEFRRIGFCSLLLLAQFLLQLLLIPQATTFGQLMFLASLAVSWAYNSFLSSLEQERIQVELLWKALGNPRICKFGLKSRAAQAVFICLVLRDGVQNQSVDFKPKKVLQCFVSNDTRVWDTWRDKVVEEIQSNRRVKSFELDSSDLQGFGKDE
;
A
#
# COMPACT_ATOMS: atom_id res chain seq x y z
N MET A 1 3.46 -16.25 0.60
CA MET A 1 2.06 -16.36 0.13
C MET A 1 1.23 -15.07 0.31
N ALA A 2 1.76 -13.97 0.85
CA ALA A 2 0.97 -12.74 1.05
C ALA A 2 0.50 -12.07 -0.28
N THR A 3 1.27 -12.24 -1.35
CA THR A 3 1.01 -11.66 -2.68
C THR A 3 0.06 -12.47 -3.56
N VAL A 4 -0.28 -13.72 -3.18
CA VAL A 4 -1.08 -14.63 -4.02
C VAL A 4 -2.48 -14.06 -4.29
N HIS A 5 -2.99 -13.21 -3.39
CA HIS A 5 -4.28 -12.56 -3.54
C HIS A 5 -4.29 -11.46 -4.60
N LEU A 6 -3.18 -11.06 -5.19
CA LEU A 6 -3.15 -9.91 -6.11
C LEU A 6 -3.26 -10.33 -7.59
N TYR A 7 -3.12 -11.63 -7.89
CA TYR A 7 -3.07 -12.16 -9.26
C TYR A 7 -4.39 -12.75 -9.78
N ARG A 8 -4.63 -12.62 -11.10
CA ARG A 8 -5.69 -13.34 -11.81
C ARG A 8 -5.33 -14.83 -11.90
N GLY A 9 -6.26 -15.71 -11.52
CA GLY A 9 -6.03 -17.17 -11.49
C GLY A 9 -5.55 -17.74 -10.15
N ARG A 10 -5.37 -16.89 -9.13
CA ARG A 10 -4.87 -17.23 -7.78
C ARG A 10 -5.45 -18.47 -7.11
N ARG A 11 -6.71 -18.83 -7.39
CA ARG A 11 -7.39 -20.02 -6.82
C ARG A 11 -6.77 -21.34 -7.26
N TRP A 12 -6.03 -21.34 -8.37
CA TRP A 12 -5.50 -22.53 -9.03
C TRP A 12 -3.97 -22.58 -9.02
N LEU A 13 -3.30 -21.66 -8.32
CA LEU A 13 -1.84 -21.61 -8.36
C LEU A 13 -1.18 -22.54 -7.35
N GLY A 14 -1.89 -22.95 -6.29
CA GLY A 14 -1.29 -23.69 -5.17
C GLY A 14 -1.27 -25.23 -5.28
N TRP A 15 -1.57 -25.81 -6.44
CA TRP A 15 -1.68 -27.28 -6.63
C TRP A 15 -0.31 -27.97 -6.75
N TYR A 16 0.57 -27.73 -5.79
CA TYR A 16 1.92 -28.29 -5.70
C TYR A 16 2.27 -28.59 -4.25
N ASN A 17 3.28 -29.45 -4.04
CA ASN A 17 3.73 -29.79 -2.69
C ASN A 17 4.54 -28.62 -2.10
N SER A 18 3.93 -27.83 -1.22
CA SER A 18 4.52 -26.57 -0.74
C SER A 18 5.24 -26.72 0.61
N PRO A 19 6.47 -26.19 0.76
CA PRO A 19 7.15 -26.13 2.04
C PRO A 19 6.57 -25.02 2.93
N GLY A 20 6.66 -25.21 4.25
CA GLY A 20 6.26 -24.17 5.22
C GLY A 20 4.76 -24.15 5.56
N SER A 21 4.07 -25.28 5.42
CA SER A 21 2.65 -25.41 5.78
C SER A 21 2.37 -25.05 7.24
N TYR A 22 3.32 -25.17 8.17
CA TYR A 22 3.16 -24.74 9.55
C TYR A 22 3.00 -23.22 9.74
N THR A 23 3.85 -22.40 9.10
CA THR A 23 3.77 -20.93 9.26
C THR A 23 2.50 -20.38 8.63
N VAL A 24 2.10 -20.95 7.50
CA VAL A 24 0.85 -20.66 6.80
C VAL A 24 -0.35 -21.14 7.64
N ALA A 25 -0.31 -22.36 8.17
CA ALA A 25 -1.34 -22.89 9.07
C ALA A 25 -1.51 -22.01 10.31
N LYS A 26 -0.41 -21.59 10.95
CA LYS A 26 -0.45 -20.67 12.09
C LYS A 26 -1.18 -19.38 11.76
N LYS A 27 -0.83 -18.74 10.64
CA LYS A 27 -1.50 -17.49 10.19
C LYS A 27 -2.99 -17.71 9.88
N PHE A 28 -3.35 -18.84 9.29
CA PHE A 28 -4.76 -19.17 9.01
C PHE A 28 -5.54 -19.51 10.28
N GLY A 29 -4.92 -20.16 11.25
CA GLY A 29 -5.53 -20.42 12.54
C GLY A 29 -5.79 -19.11 13.30
N GLN A 30 -4.84 -18.18 13.32
CA GLN A 30 -5.03 -16.84 13.91
C GLN A 30 -6.13 -16.01 13.21
N LEU A 31 -6.40 -16.28 11.93
CA LEU A 31 -7.53 -15.68 11.21
C LEU A 31 -8.87 -16.35 11.56
N ALA A 32 -8.83 -17.62 11.95
CA ALA A 32 -10.02 -18.38 12.33
C ALA A 32 -10.40 -18.04 13.77
N ASN A 33 -11.22 -17.01 13.92
CA ASN A 33 -11.67 -16.42 15.18
C ASN A 33 -12.45 -17.43 16.05
N SER A 34 -11.74 -18.29 16.78
CA SER A 34 -12.31 -19.31 17.66
C SER A 34 -11.33 -19.71 18.76
N ARG A 35 -11.87 -20.09 19.93
CA ARG A 35 -11.09 -20.48 21.11
C ARG A 35 -10.12 -21.65 20.86
N PHE A 36 -10.47 -22.57 19.97
CA PHE A 36 -9.59 -23.68 19.62
C PHE A 36 -8.29 -23.17 18.97
N TRP A 37 -8.40 -22.24 18.03
CA TRP A 37 -7.25 -21.65 17.35
C TRP A 37 -6.49 -20.67 18.23
N ASP A 38 -7.18 -19.91 19.10
CA ASP A 38 -6.52 -19.03 20.08
C ASP A 38 -5.62 -19.82 21.04
N GLY A 39 -6.03 -21.03 21.42
CA GLY A 39 -5.23 -21.94 22.25
C GLY A 39 -4.04 -22.55 21.52
N LEU A 40 -4.21 -22.94 20.25
CA LEU A 40 -3.15 -23.57 19.45
C LEU A 40 -2.13 -22.55 18.91
N PHE A 41 -2.59 -21.35 18.55
CA PHE A 41 -1.79 -20.28 17.97
C PHE A 41 -2.08 -18.94 18.65
N PRO A 42 -1.55 -18.70 19.86
CA PRO A 42 -1.81 -17.47 20.59
C PRO A 42 -1.33 -16.24 19.81
N GLY A 43 -2.10 -15.17 19.86
CA GLY A 43 -1.81 -13.89 19.21
C GLY A 43 -3.05 -13.03 19.03
N PRO A 44 -2.89 -11.78 18.55
CA PRO A 44 -4.04 -10.94 18.22
C PRO A 44 -4.78 -11.49 17.00
N ASN A 45 -6.11 -11.47 17.06
CA ASN A 45 -6.96 -11.81 15.93
C ASN A 45 -6.95 -10.67 14.91
N LEU A 46 -6.00 -10.76 13.98
CA LEU A 46 -5.79 -9.78 12.91
C LEU A 46 -6.94 -9.81 11.92
N THR A 47 -7.24 -8.65 11.34
CA THR A 47 -8.15 -8.63 10.20
C THR A 47 -7.51 -9.33 8.99
N PRO A 48 -8.32 -9.85 8.04
CA PRO A 48 -7.81 -10.46 6.83
C PRO A 48 -6.82 -9.58 6.08
N ALA A 49 -7.10 -8.28 5.95
CA ALA A 49 -6.22 -7.34 5.27
C ALA A 49 -4.86 -7.21 5.97
N GLU A 50 -4.85 -7.09 7.30
CA GLU A 50 -3.61 -7.02 8.10
C GLU A 50 -2.82 -8.33 8.05
N ALA A 51 -3.49 -9.48 8.15
CA ALA A 51 -2.84 -10.79 8.13
C ALA A 51 -2.09 -11.07 6.81
N PHE A 52 -2.59 -10.52 5.70
CA PHE A 52 -1.95 -10.58 4.38
C PHE A 52 -1.06 -9.37 4.07
N GLY A 53 -0.86 -8.44 5.01
CA GLY A 53 -0.03 -7.23 4.79
C GLY A 53 -0.58 -6.30 3.71
N LEU A 54 -1.89 -6.31 3.50
CA LEU A 54 -2.60 -5.42 2.58
C LEU A 54 -2.95 -4.09 3.25
N ASP A 55 -2.98 -4.06 4.57
CA ASP A 55 -3.24 -2.88 5.39
C ASP A 55 -2.35 -2.95 6.63
N GLY A 56 -1.94 -1.79 7.18
CA GLY A 56 -1.22 -1.75 8.45
C GLY A 56 0.05 -0.89 8.52
N LYS A 57 0.47 -0.20 7.46
CA LYS A 57 1.47 0.87 7.60
C LYS A 57 0.75 2.21 7.83
N PRO A 58 1.11 2.98 8.87
CA PRO A 58 0.54 4.30 9.07
C PRO A 58 0.97 5.24 7.93
N GLY A 59 0.01 6.01 7.41
CA GLY A 59 0.26 7.06 6.45
C GLY A 59 0.90 8.29 7.09
N PRO A 60 1.41 9.22 6.26
CA PRO A 60 1.89 10.51 6.74
C PRO A 60 0.74 11.35 7.31
N ARG A 61 1.08 12.43 8.02
CA ARG A 61 0.11 13.43 8.44
C ARG A 61 -0.48 14.11 7.20
N TYR A 62 -1.80 14.10 7.10
CA TYR A 62 -2.56 14.79 6.08
C TYR A 62 -3.14 16.07 6.67
N TRP A 63 -2.93 17.18 5.96
CA TRP A 63 -3.52 18.46 6.27
C TRP A 63 -4.37 18.96 5.09
N GLY A 64 -5.68 18.95 5.25
CA GLY A 64 -6.65 19.48 4.30
C GLY A 64 -6.71 21.00 4.41
N VAL A 65 -6.29 21.69 3.35
CA VAL A 65 -6.01 23.14 3.41
C VAL A 65 -7.30 23.95 3.47
N PHE A 66 -8.35 23.49 2.78
CA PHE A 66 -9.66 24.14 2.77
C PHE A 66 -10.59 23.64 3.88
N SER A 67 -10.56 22.33 4.17
CA SER A 67 -11.39 21.74 5.23
C SER A 67 -10.83 21.97 6.63
N GLY A 68 -9.55 22.35 6.76
CA GLY A 68 -8.85 22.45 8.04
C GLY A 68 -8.61 21.10 8.71
N THR A 69 -8.88 19.99 8.02
CA THR A 69 -8.71 18.64 8.56
C THR A 69 -7.23 18.37 8.82
N ASP A 70 -6.90 17.94 10.02
CA ASP A 70 -5.53 17.56 10.39
C ASP A 70 -5.57 16.18 11.05
N MET A 71 -5.03 15.18 10.37
CA MET A 71 -5.12 13.80 10.80
C MET A 71 -3.95 12.97 10.29
N THR A 72 -3.68 11.84 10.94
CA THR A 72 -2.79 10.81 10.39
C THR A 72 -3.55 10.01 9.33
N ALA A 73 -3.02 9.98 8.10
CA ALA A 73 -3.66 9.25 7.01
C ALA A 73 -3.45 7.73 7.12
N GLY A 74 -4.26 6.96 6.40
CA GLY A 74 -4.18 5.50 6.35
C GLY A 74 -3.09 4.97 5.41
N HIS A 75 -3.05 3.63 5.27
CA HIS A 75 -2.08 2.91 4.42
C HIS A 75 -2.13 3.33 2.94
N LEU A 76 -3.30 3.71 2.42
CA LEU A 76 -3.41 4.15 1.01
C LEU A 76 -2.63 5.45 0.75
N ALA A 77 -2.61 6.39 1.70
CA ALA A 77 -1.78 7.58 1.60
C ALA A 77 -0.28 7.26 1.66
N TYR A 78 0.10 6.26 2.45
CA TYR A 78 1.48 5.73 2.45
C TYR A 78 1.87 5.21 1.05
N LEU A 79 0.99 4.49 0.36
CA LEU A 79 1.25 4.01 -1.00
C LEU A 79 1.34 5.16 -2.03
N VAL A 80 0.56 6.23 -1.87
CA VAL A 80 0.68 7.44 -2.71
C VAL A 80 2.05 8.10 -2.53
N VAL A 81 2.54 8.19 -1.29
CA VAL A 81 3.90 8.66 -1.01
C VAL A 81 4.95 7.78 -1.66
N GLN A 82 4.82 6.45 -1.54
CA GLN A 82 5.77 5.54 -2.17
C GLN A 82 5.81 5.77 -3.69
N LYS A 83 4.65 5.97 -4.32
CA LYS A 83 4.61 6.31 -5.75
C LYS A 83 5.27 7.64 -6.06
N ALA A 84 5.08 8.65 -5.22
CA ALA A 84 5.72 9.95 -5.36
C ALA A 84 7.25 9.89 -5.25
N ASN A 85 7.79 8.95 -4.48
CA ASN A 85 9.23 8.75 -4.35
C ASN A 85 9.85 8.07 -5.58
N GLU A 86 9.09 7.25 -6.30
CA GLU A 86 9.55 6.61 -7.56
C GLU A 86 9.61 7.60 -8.74
N VAL A 87 8.93 8.75 -8.65
CA VAL A 87 8.89 9.72 -9.75
C VAL A 87 10.15 10.58 -9.75
N GLU A 88 10.80 10.66 -10.91
CA GLU A 88 11.95 11.53 -11.13
C GLU A 88 11.54 13.01 -11.13
N GLU A 89 12.45 13.86 -10.67
CA GLU A 89 12.23 15.30 -10.61
C GLU A 89 12.18 15.89 -12.02
N LYS A 90 11.05 16.52 -12.34
CA LYS A 90 10.79 17.00 -13.70
C LYS A 90 11.36 18.40 -13.95
N VAL A 91 11.55 19.17 -12.88
CA VAL A 91 12.00 20.56 -12.92
C VAL A 91 12.84 20.84 -11.67
N GLU A 92 14.04 21.37 -11.87
CA GLU A 92 14.91 21.88 -10.83
C GLU A 92 14.86 23.42 -10.86
N VAL A 93 14.47 24.06 -9.75
CA VAL A 93 14.37 25.52 -9.68
C VAL A 93 15.73 26.11 -9.31
N THR A 94 16.24 27.07 -10.10
CA THR A 94 17.52 27.77 -9.83
C THR A 94 17.41 28.73 -8.63
N GLY A 95 18.44 28.82 -7.78
CA GLY A 95 18.44 29.71 -6.61
C GLY A 95 19.40 29.28 -5.49
N ARG A 96 19.29 29.93 -4.32
CA ARG A 96 20.10 29.61 -3.12
C ARG A 96 19.84 28.18 -2.65
N GLU A 97 20.90 27.38 -2.58
CA GLU A 97 20.85 25.99 -2.12
C GLU A 97 20.96 25.90 -0.61
N THR A 98 19.99 25.22 -0.01
CA THR A 98 20.04 24.81 1.39
C THR A 98 19.94 23.29 1.47
N THR A 99 18.81 22.77 1.95
CA THR A 99 18.53 21.32 1.94
C THR A 99 17.70 20.99 0.70
N PRO A 100 18.02 19.92 -0.04
CA PRO A 100 17.17 19.47 -1.15
C PRO A 100 15.79 19.07 -0.61
N LEU A 101 14.75 19.68 -1.15
CA LEU A 101 13.36 19.48 -0.76
C LEU A 101 12.56 19.21 -2.04
N SER A 102 11.58 18.31 -1.99
CA SER A 102 10.73 18.05 -3.15
C SER A 102 9.26 18.32 -2.87
N VAL A 103 8.54 18.72 -3.92
CA VAL A 103 7.08 18.84 -3.91
C VAL A 103 6.53 17.99 -5.05
N THR A 104 5.69 17.03 -4.70
CA THR A 104 4.99 16.19 -5.68
C THR A 104 3.53 16.58 -5.72
N ILE A 105 3.00 16.86 -6.90
CA ILE A 105 1.59 17.15 -7.12
C ILE A 105 0.93 15.91 -7.70
N VAL A 106 -0.13 15.45 -7.05
CA VAL A 106 -0.98 14.34 -7.48
C VAL A 106 -2.38 14.88 -7.76
N ASP A 107 -2.75 14.93 -9.04
CA ASP A 107 -4.07 15.38 -9.48
C ASP A 107 -4.99 14.16 -9.64
N VAL A 108 -5.90 14.00 -8.67
CA VAL A 108 -6.88 12.93 -8.62
C VAL A 108 -8.14 13.42 -9.31
N GLY A 109 -8.31 13.05 -10.59
CA GLY A 109 -9.42 13.52 -11.41
C GLY A 109 -10.37 12.40 -11.83
N GLY A 110 -11.67 12.58 -11.54
CA GLY A 110 -12.76 12.08 -12.38
C GLY A 110 -13.28 10.65 -12.16
N MET A 111 -12.84 9.92 -11.12
CA MET A 111 -13.39 8.60 -10.80
C MET A 111 -13.52 8.42 -9.29
N THR A 112 -14.74 8.14 -8.84
CA THR A 112 -15.04 7.81 -7.45
C THR A 112 -14.77 6.33 -7.25
N ILE A 113 -13.79 5.96 -6.43
CA ILE A 113 -13.66 4.58 -5.94
C ILE A 113 -14.92 4.32 -5.12
N GLN A 114 -15.89 3.59 -5.68
CA GLN A 114 -17.09 3.25 -4.93
C GLN A 114 -16.73 2.20 -3.88
N ASP A 115 -17.37 2.31 -2.72
CA ASP A 115 -17.22 1.32 -1.66
C ASP A 115 -17.57 -0.07 -2.21
N SER A 116 -16.72 -1.07 -1.93
CA SER A 116 -16.84 -2.45 -2.44
C SER A 116 -16.45 -2.66 -3.92
N ASP A 117 -15.88 -1.66 -4.60
CA ASP A 117 -15.35 -1.87 -5.95
C ASP A 117 -14.27 -2.96 -5.94
N PRO A 118 -14.38 -3.96 -6.83
CA PRO A 118 -13.37 -5.00 -6.90
C PRO A 118 -12.06 -4.37 -7.37
N ALA A 119 -11.01 -4.54 -6.57
CA ALA A 119 -9.70 -4.05 -6.97
C ALA A 119 -9.30 -4.67 -8.32
N PRO A 120 -8.67 -3.89 -9.24
CA PRO A 120 -8.21 -4.40 -10.51
C PRO A 120 -7.31 -5.63 -10.30
N LYS A 121 -7.32 -6.59 -11.23
CA LYS A 121 -6.52 -7.82 -11.09
C LYS A 121 -5.25 -7.71 -11.91
N MET A 122 -4.11 -8.13 -11.35
CA MET A 122 -2.86 -8.18 -12.11
C MET A 122 -2.86 -9.28 -13.19
N SER A 123 -1.96 -9.10 -14.17
CA SER A 123 -1.79 -9.97 -15.34
C SER A 123 -1.40 -11.41 -14.97
N THR A 124 -1.73 -12.35 -15.85
CA THR A 124 -1.56 -13.80 -15.68
C THR A 124 -0.14 -14.30 -15.92
N HIS A 125 0.80 -13.47 -16.39
CA HIS A 125 2.15 -13.95 -16.75
C HIS A 125 2.93 -14.54 -15.56
N HIS A 126 2.91 -13.90 -14.39
CA HIS A 126 3.55 -14.45 -13.19
C HIS A 126 2.79 -15.66 -12.62
N ALA A 127 1.49 -15.76 -12.91
CA ALA A 127 0.67 -16.91 -12.56
C ALA A 127 1.01 -18.15 -13.41
N LEU A 128 1.46 -17.98 -14.66
CA LEU A 128 1.92 -19.10 -15.50
C LEU A 128 3.17 -19.79 -14.94
N LEU A 129 4.01 -19.07 -14.20
CA LEU A 129 5.17 -19.68 -13.53
C LEU A 129 4.78 -20.70 -12.45
N ALA A 130 3.54 -20.66 -11.94
CA ALA A 130 3.02 -21.69 -11.04
C ALA A 130 2.92 -23.06 -11.71
N THR A 131 2.89 -23.13 -13.05
CA THR A 131 2.84 -24.41 -13.75
C THR A 131 4.09 -25.26 -13.51
N ILE A 132 5.25 -24.63 -13.26
CA ILE A 132 6.53 -25.32 -13.02
C ILE A 132 6.48 -26.19 -11.75
N PRO A 133 6.18 -25.66 -10.54
CA PRO A 133 6.10 -26.49 -9.35
C PRO A 133 4.91 -27.48 -9.39
N ILE A 134 3.82 -27.16 -10.09
CA ILE A 134 2.67 -28.07 -10.27
C ILE A 134 3.09 -29.30 -11.09
N THR A 135 3.66 -29.10 -12.28
CA THR A 135 4.09 -30.21 -13.14
C THR A 135 5.20 -31.01 -12.49
N PHE A 136 6.14 -30.36 -11.81
CA PHE A 136 7.21 -31.03 -11.09
C PHE A 136 6.68 -31.87 -9.92
N SER A 137 5.72 -31.35 -9.13
CA SER A 137 5.11 -32.10 -8.03
C SER A 137 4.33 -33.31 -8.52
N LEU A 138 3.59 -33.17 -9.62
CA LEU A 138 2.87 -34.28 -10.26
C LEU A 138 3.83 -35.32 -10.83
N ALA A 139 4.93 -34.89 -11.46
CA ALA A 139 5.95 -35.80 -11.97
C ALA A 139 6.65 -36.56 -10.83
N ALA A 140 7.04 -35.87 -9.75
CA ALA A 140 7.63 -36.49 -8.56
C ALA A 140 6.67 -37.52 -7.96
N CYS A 141 5.38 -37.19 -7.87
CA CYS A 141 4.32 -38.09 -7.41
C CYS A 141 4.24 -39.35 -8.30
N ALA A 142 4.13 -39.18 -9.63
CA ALA A 142 4.05 -40.29 -10.58
C ALA A 142 5.31 -41.19 -10.56
N LEU A 143 6.51 -40.59 -10.46
CA LEU A 143 7.76 -41.32 -10.39
C LEU A 143 7.89 -42.12 -9.09
N SER A 144 7.45 -41.57 -7.95
CA SER A 144 7.42 -42.32 -6.67
C SER A 144 6.45 -43.52 -6.73
N ALA A 145 5.30 -43.38 -7.38
CA ALA A 145 4.38 -44.50 -7.59
C ALA A 145 4.99 -45.57 -8.51
N ALA A 146 5.61 -45.15 -9.61
CA ALA A 146 6.26 -46.06 -10.56
C ALA A 146 7.44 -46.83 -9.95
N SER A 147 8.15 -46.24 -8.99
CA SER A 147 9.22 -46.91 -8.25
C SER A 147 8.72 -47.81 -7.11
N GLY A 148 7.40 -47.94 -6.93
CA GLY A 148 6.78 -48.74 -5.87
C GLY A 148 6.76 -48.08 -4.48
N ASP A 149 7.13 -46.79 -4.38
CA ASP A 149 7.10 -46.04 -3.13
C ASP A 149 5.76 -45.32 -2.96
N TRP A 150 4.75 -46.11 -2.59
CA TRP A 150 3.39 -45.65 -2.36
C TRP A 150 3.25 -44.68 -1.18
N LEU A 151 4.16 -44.76 -0.20
CA LEU A 151 4.17 -43.87 0.96
C LEU A 151 4.59 -42.46 0.55
N ALA A 152 5.70 -42.32 -0.18
CA ALA A 152 6.14 -41.04 -0.72
C ALA A 152 5.10 -40.46 -1.69
N PHE A 153 4.54 -41.30 -2.58
CA PHE A 153 3.44 -40.91 -3.46
C PHE A 153 2.27 -40.29 -2.68
N ALA A 154 1.75 -40.99 -1.66
CA ALA A 154 0.61 -40.52 -0.88
C ALA A 154 0.91 -39.21 -0.15
N LEU A 155 2.11 -39.07 0.42
CA LEU A 155 2.51 -37.86 1.16
C LEU A 155 2.72 -36.65 0.25
N ILE A 156 3.26 -36.83 -0.95
CA ILE A 156 3.35 -35.78 -1.98
C ILE A 156 1.94 -35.37 -2.41
N LEU A 157 1.06 -36.35 -2.65
CA LEU A 157 -0.32 -36.12 -3.09
C LEU A 157 -1.14 -35.35 -2.04
N VAL A 158 -1.03 -35.74 -0.77
CA VAL A 158 -1.63 -35.01 0.36
C VAL A 158 -1.10 -33.56 0.42
N GLY A 159 0.18 -33.35 0.15
CA GLY A 159 0.79 -32.02 0.01
C GLY A 159 0.13 -31.18 -1.08
N ILE A 160 -0.02 -31.75 -2.29
CA ILE A 160 -0.65 -31.11 -3.45
C ILE A 160 -2.10 -30.70 -3.13
N PHE A 161 -2.90 -31.62 -2.57
CA PHE A 161 -4.29 -31.33 -2.22
C PHE A 161 -4.40 -30.32 -1.08
N SER A 162 -3.58 -30.45 -0.04
CA SER A 162 -3.63 -29.56 1.12
C SER A 162 -3.31 -28.12 0.75
N SER A 163 -2.24 -27.93 -0.03
CA SER A 163 -1.86 -26.63 -0.58
C SER A 163 -2.88 -26.11 -1.59
N GLY A 164 -3.38 -26.97 -2.48
CA GLY A 164 -4.36 -26.62 -3.52
C GLY A 164 -5.67 -26.13 -2.94
N ILE A 165 -6.26 -26.87 -1.98
CA ILE A 165 -7.50 -26.50 -1.30
C ILE A 165 -7.32 -25.20 -0.51
N SER A 166 -6.22 -25.07 0.22
CA SER A 166 -5.92 -23.86 0.99
C SER A 166 -5.80 -22.63 0.08
N CYS A 167 -5.08 -22.77 -1.03
CA CYS A 167 -4.95 -21.72 -2.04
C CYS A 167 -6.28 -21.39 -2.73
N PHE A 168 -7.14 -22.39 -2.95
CA PHE A 168 -8.48 -22.19 -3.50
C PHE A 168 -9.38 -21.38 -2.56
N VAL A 169 -9.43 -21.74 -1.28
CA VAL A 169 -10.28 -21.07 -0.28
C VAL A 169 -9.88 -19.61 -0.14
N ILE A 170 -8.59 -19.31 -0.08
CA ILE A 170 -8.11 -17.94 0.18
C ILE A 170 -7.98 -17.15 -1.12
N GLY A 171 -7.64 -17.81 -2.23
CA GLY A 171 -7.79 -17.23 -3.57
C GLY A 171 -9.24 -16.88 -3.90
N SER A 172 -10.21 -17.39 -3.14
CA SER A 172 -11.61 -17.03 -3.29
C SER A 172 -12.00 -15.70 -2.65
N ALA A 173 -11.19 -15.19 -1.74
CA ALA A 173 -11.37 -13.88 -1.13
C ALA A 173 -11.46 -12.77 -2.18
N ARG A 174 -12.30 -11.76 -2.01
CA ARG A 174 -12.41 -10.58 -2.90
C ARG A 174 -11.65 -9.42 -2.28
N LEU A 175 -10.73 -8.83 -3.03
CA LEU A 175 -10.06 -7.60 -2.62
C LEU A 175 -10.97 -6.43 -3.03
N ALA A 176 -11.33 -5.62 -2.06
CA ALA A 176 -12.19 -4.45 -2.22
C ALA A 176 -11.51 -3.23 -1.59
N PHE A 177 -11.90 -2.05 -2.08
CA PHE A 177 -11.59 -0.79 -1.41
C PHE A 177 -12.76 -0.43 -0.50
N ALA A 178 -12.46 -0.15 0.77
CA ALA A 178 -13.43 0.43 1.68
C ALA A 178 -13.08 1.91 1.89
N SER A 179 -14.06 2.79 1.70
CA SER A 179 -13.93 4.22 1.96
C SER A 179 -15.24 4.81 2.47
N VAL A 180 -15.19 6.08 2.89
CA VAL A 180 -16.36 6.84 3.34
C VAL A 180 -17.25 7.11 2.12
N LYS A 181 -18.49 6.61 2.17
CA LYS A 181 -19.41 6.51 1.03
C LYS A 181 -19.75 7.85 0.39
N ASP A 182 -19.91 8.93 1.17
CA ASP A 182 -20.26 10.24 0.65
C ASP A 182 -19.63 11.36 1.50
N PRO A 183 -19.06 12.40 0.87
CA PRO A 183 -18.67 13.61 1.59
C PRO A 183 -19.91 14.33 2.13
N ALA A 184 -19.73 15.12 3.19
CA ALA A 184 -20.84 15.88 3.75
C ALA A 184 -21.38 16.91 2.73
N PRO A 185 -22.70 17.14 2.66
CA PRO A 185 -23.26 18.13 1.73
C PRO A 185 -22.64 19.51 1.96
N GLY A 186 -22.11 20.13 0.90
CA GLY A 186 -21.47 21.45 0.95
C GLY A 186 -20.04 21.46 1.45
N ALA A 187 -19.40 20.30 1.61
CA ALA A 187 -18.01 20.25 2.03
C ALA A 187 -17.06 20.83 0.95
N PRO A 188 -16.03 21.60 1.37
CA PRO A 188 -15.10 22.22 0.44
C PRO A 188 -14.22 21.16 -0.26
N PRO A 189 -13.53 21.53 -1.35
CA PRO A 189 -12.51 20.68 -1.95
C PRO A 189 -11.53 20.16 -0.90
N ALA A 190 -11.14 18.89 -0.99
CA ALA A 190 -10.25 18.28 -0.01
C ALA A 190 -8.78 18.39 -0.42
N ASP A 191 -8.42 19.37 -1.25
CA ASP A 191 -7.04 19.61 -1.59
C ASP A 191 -6.23 19.78 -0.30
N GLY A 192 -5.14 19.04 -0.23
CA GLY A 192 -4.40 18.93 1.00
C GLY A 192 -3.00 18.44 0.76
N VAL A 193 -2.28 18.38 1.87
CA VAL A 193 -0.86 18.09 1.86
C VAL A 193 -0.58 16.90 2.76
N LEU A 194 0.10 15.91 2.20
CA LEU A 194 0.74 14.84 2.95
C LEU A 194 2.14 15.32 3.33
N LEU A 195 2.32 15.54 4.63
CA LEU A 195 3.54 16.11 5.20
C LEU A 195 4.53 14.99 5.52
N LEU A 196 5.69 15.03 4.87
CA LEU A 196 6.87 14.25 5.27
C LEU A 196 7.94 15.17 5.84
N ARG A 197 9.09 14.61 6.25
CA ARG A 197 10.17 15.40 6.86
C ARG A 197 10.76 16.43 5.91
N ASN A 198 11.04 16.03 4.67
CA ASN A 198 11.66 16.88 3.65
C ASN A 198 10.83 16.95 2.36
N ASP A 199 10.07 15.89 2.07
CA ASP A 199 9.21 15.82 0.89
C ASP A 199 7.78 16.20 1.25
N VAL A 200 7.10 16.77 0.28
CA VAL A 200 5.72 17.19 0.44
C VAL A 200 4.91 16.68 -0.74
N VAL A 201 3.84 15.92 -0.48
CA VAL A 201 2.94 15.44 -1.53
C VAL A 201 1.62 16.19 -1.43
N ILE A 202 1.33 17.01 -2.43
CA ILE A 202 0.06 17.71 -2.59
C ILE A 202 -0.90 16.77 -3.33
N VAL A 203 -2.07 16.54 -2.75
CA VAL A 203 -3.15 15.77 -3.38
C VAL A 203 -4.27 16.74 -3.70
N ARG A 204 -4.64 16.86 -4.98
CA ARG A 204 -5.71 17.74 -5.46
C ARG A 204 -6.88 16.93 -6.01
N GLY A 205 -8.10 17.34 -5.70
CA GLY A 205 -9.32 16.64 -6.06
C GLY A 205 -10.52 16.98 -5.17
N ALA A 206 -11.70 16.51 -5.58
CA ALA A 206 -12.89 16.64 -4.74
C ALA A 206 -12.78 15.77 -3.49
N GLU A 207 -13.53 16.10 -2.43
CA GLU A 207 -13.47 15.33 -1.18
C GLU A 207 -13.77 13.83 -1.36
N LYS A 208 -14.73 13.51 -2.24
CA LYS A 208 -15.04 12.13 -2.63
C LYS A 208 -13.86 11.35 -3.22
N ASP A 209 -12.90 12.03 -3.83
CA ASP A 209 -11.76 11.40 -4.51
C ASP A 209 -10.56 11.29 -3.56
N ILE A 210 -10.45 12.18 -2.57
CA ILE A 210 -9.37 12.23 -1.58
C ILE A 210 -9.67 11.41 -0.32
N ASN A 211 -10.93 11.28 0.09
CA ASN A 211 -11.33 10.43 1.21
C ASN A 211 -10.86 8.96 1.06
N PRO A 212 -10.95 8.33 -0.13
CA PRO A 212 -10.34 7.02 -0.37
C PRO A 212 -8.85 6.96 -0.09
N ILE A 213 -8.08 7.98 -0.50
CA ILE A 213 -6.63 8.00 -0.28
C ILE A 213 -6.29 8.18 1.20
N THR A 214 -7.00 9.09 1.87
CA THR A 214 -6.64 9.55 3.22
C THR A 214 -7.24 8.68 4.34
N LYS A 215 -8.49 8.24 4.17
CA LYS A 215 -9.26 7.47 5.17
C LYS A 215 -9.59 6.05 4.72
N GLY A 216 -9.40 5.74 3.43
CA GLY A 216 -9.72 4.43 2.89
C GLY A 216 -8.70 3.36 3.28
N LYS A 217 -9.11 2.11 3.08
CA LYS A 217 -8.29 0.93 3.36
C LYS A 217 -8.58 -0.20 2.39
N PHE A 218 -7.62 -1.11 2.27
CA PHE A 218 -7.85 -2.38 1.60
C PHE A 218 -8.65 -3.31 2.51
N VAL A 219 -9.72 -3.90 1.97
CA VAL A 219 -10.50 -4.93 2.66
C VAL A 219 -10.45 -6.20 1.86
N LEU A 220 -10.18 -7.31 2.55
CA LEU A 220 -10.22 -8.63 1.97
C LEU A 220 -11.49 -9.35 2.45
N GLU A 221 -12.51 -9.35 1.60
CA GLU A 221 -13.79 -10.01 1.86
C GLU A 221 -13.64 -11.52 1.66
N MET A 222 -13.76 -12.28 2.74
CA MET A 222 -13.68 -13.74 2.71
C MET A 222 -15.04 -14.36 3.03
N VAL A 223 -15.37 -15.43 2.31
CA VAL A 223 -16.63 -16.16 2.50
C VAL A 223 -16.62 -16.86 3.86
N GLY A 224 -17.65 -16.62 4.68
CA GLY A 224 -17.82 -17.23 6.00
C GLY A 224 -17.23 -16.43 7.16
N GLY A 225 -17.00 -15.12 7.01
CA GLY A 225 -16.80 -14.23 8.15
C GLY A 225 -18.07 -14.11 9.02
N PRO A 226 -17.95 -13.82 10.33
CA PRO A 226 -16.72 -13.42 11.05
C PRO A 226 -15.89 -14.59 11.64
N GLU A 227 -16.39 -15.82 11.62
CA GLU A 227 -15.71 -16.97 12.26
C GLU A 227 -14.69 -17.67 11.36
N PHE A 228 -14.76 -17.44 10.04
CA PHE A 228 -13.82 -17.96 9.03
C PHE A 228 -13.52 -19.47 9.15
N ARG A 229 -14.52 -20.28 9.53
CA ARG A 229 -14.38 -21.73 9.81
C ARG A 229 -13.68 -22.51 8.69
N ARG A 230 -13.91 -22.14 7.43
CA ARG A 230 -13.26 -22.76 6.25
C ARG A 230 -11.74 -22.55 6.26
N ILE A 231 -11.28 -21.38 6.70
CA ILE A 231 -9.86 -21.05 6.83
C ILE A 231 -9.25 -21.85 7.99
N GLY A 232 -9.99 -22.01 9.09
CA GLY A 232 -9.62 -22.92 10.16
C GLY A 232 -9.42 -24.35 9.66
N PHE A 233 -10.34 -24.89 8.86
CA PHE A 233 -10.17 -26.23 8.28
C PHE A 233 -8.92 -26.33 7.39
N CYS A 234 -8.62 -25.31 6.57
CA CYS A 234 -7.38 -25.24 5.81
C CYS A 234 -6.14 -25.21 6.72
N SER A 235 -6.17 -24.48 7.83
CA SER A 235 -5.10 -24.49 8.84
C SER A 235 -4.87 -25.89 9.39
N LEU A 236 -5.94 -26.60 9.76
CA LEU A 236 -5.86 -27.96 10.28
C LEU A 236 -5.30 -28.94 9.25
N LEU A 237 -5.76 -28.84 8.01
CA LEU A 237 -5.30 -29.66 6.89
C LEU A 237 -3.81 -29.46 6.60
N LEU A 238 -3.33 -28.21 6.61
CA LEU A 238 -1.92 -27.86 6.42
C LEU A 238 -1.06 -28.33 7.60
N LEU A 239 -1.55 -28.19 8.84
CA LEU A 239 -0.85 -28.66 10.03
C LEU A 239 -0.75 -30.20 10.05
N ALA A 240 -1.84 -30.89 9.74
CA ALA A 240 -1.86 -32.35 9.64
C ALA A 240 -0.92 -32.84 8.55
N GLN A 241 -0.95 -32.21 7.37
CA GLN A 241 -0.03 -32.52 6.27
C GLN A 241 1.43 -32.31 6.69
N PHE A 242 1.75 -31.20 7.36
CA PHE A 242 3.10 -30.96 7.90
C PHE A 242 3.57 -32.07 8.82
N LEU A 243 2.74 -32.44 9.81
CA LEU A 243 3.08 -33.46 10.80
C LEU A 243 3.23 -34.84 10.18
N LEU A 244 2.32 -35.21 9.28
CA LEU A 244 2.38 -36.48 8.56
C LEU A 244 3.66 -36.59 7.72
N GLN A 245 4.01 -35.54 6.98
CA GLN A 245 5.23 -35.54 6.18
C GLN A 245 6.49 -35.58 7.05
N LEU A 246 6.52 -34.86 8.17
CA LEU A 246 7.66 -34.86 9.09
C LEU A 246 7.91 -36.25 9.70
N LEU A 247 6.84 -36.97 10.06
CA LEU A 247 6.94 -38.26 10.75
C LEU A 247 7.11 -39.44 9.79
N LEU A 248 6.46 -39.40 8.62
CA LEU A 248 6.33 -40.56 7.73
C LEU A 248 7.31 -40.54 6.54
N ILE A 249 7.81 -39.38 6.09
CA ILE A 249 8.80 -39.34 5.00
C ILE A 249 10.11 -40.08 5.33
N PRO A 250 10.66 -40.01 6.56
CA PRO A 250 11.85 -40.78 6.91
C PRO A 250 11.68 -42.31 6.77
N GLN A 251 10.43 -42.81 6.74
CA GLN A 251 10.11 -44.22 6.55
C GLN A 251 9.98 -44.61 5.08
N ALA A 252 9.95 -43.65 4.16
CA ALA A 252 9.91 -43.90 2.72
C ALA A 252 11.28 -44.36 2.19
N THR A 253 11.32 -44.86 0.95
CA THR A 253 12.57 -45.27 0.31
C THR A 253 13.45 -44.05 0.02
N THR A 254 14.76 -44.26 -0.15
CA THR A 254 15.71 -43.18 -0.49
C THR A 254 15.30 -42.43 -1.76
N PHE A 255 14.76 -43.14 -2.75
CA PHE A 255 14.25 -42.54 -3.98
C PHE A 255 13.01 -41.67 -3.72
N GLY A 256 12.04 -42.17 -2.96
CA GLY A 256 10.84 -41.41 -2.59
C GLY A 256 11.16 -40.16 -1.76
N GLN A 257 12.10 -40.27 -0.82
CA GLN A 257 12.62 -39.14 -0.04
C GLN A 257 13.27 -38.10 -0.95
N LEU A 258 14.07 -38.52 -1.94
CA LEU A 258 14.71 -37.60 -2.89
C LEU A 258 13.68 -36.86 -3.75
N MET A 259 12.68 -37.59 -4.28
CA MET A 259 11.59 -36.98 -5.06
C MET A 259 10.76 -36.00 -4.22
N PHE A 260 10.48 -36.35 -2.97
CA PHE A 260 9.80 -35.47 -2.02
C PHE A 260 10.61 -34.18 -1.78
N LEU A 261 11.89 -34.30 -1.43
CA LEU A 261 12.78 -33.15 -1.19
C LEU A 261 12.94 -32.29 -2.44
N ALA A 262 13.08 -32.88 -3.61
CA ALA A 262 13.14 -32.15 -4.87
C ALA A 262 11.85 -31.36 -5.13
N SER A 263 10.68 -31.96 -4.89
CA SER A 263 9.39 -31.28 -5.05
C SER A 263 9.25 -30.07 -4.12
N LEU A 264 9.74 -30.19 -2.88
CA LEU A 264 9.78 -29.10 -1.93
C LEU A 264 10.78 -28.02 -2.33
N ALA A 265 11.96 -28.39 -2.85
CA ALA A 265 12.99 -27.44 -3.27
C ALA A 265 12.52 -26.57 -4.44
N VAL A 266 11.88 -27.17 -5.46
CA VAL A 266 11.30 -26.43 -6.59
C VAL A 266 10.19 -25.49 -6.10
N SER A 267 9.32 -25.99 -5.23
CA SER A 267 8.23 -25.20 -4.65
C SER A 267 8.72 -24.08 -3.74
N TRP A 268 9.80 -24.31 -2.99
CA TRP A 268 10.48 -23.28 -2.20
C TRP A 268 11.05 -22.20 -3.10
N ALA A 269 11.78 -22.57 -4.17
CA ALA A 269 12.34 -21.61 -5.10
C ALA A 269 11.26 -20.72 -5.74
N TYR A 270 10.13 -21.32 -6.14
CA TYR A 270 8.99 -20.57 -6.64
C TYR A 270 8.38 -19.62 -5.59
N ASN A 271 8.16 -20.10 -4.36
CA ASN A 271 7.64 -19.28 -3.28
C ASN A 271 8.59 -18.14 -2.90
N SER A 272 9.89 -18.38 -2.91
CA SER A 272 10.93 -17.37 -2.68
C SER A 272 10.93 -16.32 -3.79
N PHE A 273 10.81 -16.73 -5.06
CA PHE A 273 10.64 -15.81 -6.19
C PHE A 273 9.36 -14.96 -6.06
N LEU A 274 8.23 -15.56 -5.69
CA LEU A 274 7.01 -14.80 -5.43
C LEU A 274 7.12 -13.86 -4.22
N SER A 275 7.91 -14.24 -3.22
CA SER A 275 8.16 -13.41 -2.04
C SER A 275 9.13 -12.26 -2.33
N SER A 276 10.00 -12.40 -3.33
CA SER A 276 10.86 -11.31 -3.79
C SER A 276 10.11 -10.30 -4.65
N LEU A 277 8.94 -10.65 -5.18
CA LEU A 277 8.08 -9.67 -5.84
C LEU A 277 7.59 -8.67 -4.80
N GLU A 278 7.82 -7.39 -5.08
CA GLU A 278 7.55 -6.30 -4.18
C GLU A 278 6.05 -6.10 -4.00
N GLN A 279 5.49 -6.69 -2.94
CA GLN A 279 4.07 -6.62 -2.60
C GLN A 279 3.56 -5.17 -2.55
N GLU A 280 4.40 -4.28 -2.02
CA GLU A 280 4.10 -2.86 -1.88
C GLU A 280 3.90 -2.20 -3.26
N ARG A 281 4.83 -2.43 -4.19
CA ARG A 281 4.74 -1.94 -5.57
C ARG A 281 3.48 -2.44 -6.27
N ILE A 282 3.09 -3.69 -6.03
CA ILE A 282 1.83 -4.23 -6.55
C ILE A 282 0.63 -3.47 -6.00
N GLN A 283 0.59 -3.21 -4.68
CA GLN A 283 -0.49 -2.44 -4.05
C GLN A 283 -0.54 -1.00 -4.57
N VAL A 284 0.62 -0.36 -4.79
CA VAL A 284 0.72 0.96 -5.43
C VAL A 284 0.09 0.95 -6.82
N GLU A 285 0.44 -0.02 -7.67
CA GLU A 285 -0.13 -0.12 -9.02
C GLU A 285 -1.64 -0.37 -9.01
N LEU A 286 -2.14 -1.15 -8.04
CA LEU A 286 -3.57 -1.41 -7.87
C LEU A 286 -4.31 -0.14 -7.47
N LEU A 287 -3.78 0.60 -6.50
CA LEU A 287 -4.32 1.89 -6.07
C LEU A 287 -4.31 2.88 -7.24
N TRP A 288 -3.21 2.97 -7.98
CA TRP A 288 -3.07 3.91 -9.11
C TRP A 288 -4.08 3.62 -10.22
N LYS A 289 -4.29 2.35 -10.54
CA LYS A 289 -5.33 1.92 -11.50
C LYS A 289 -6.73 2.22 -10.98
N ALA A 290 -7.00 2.00 -9.69
CA ALA A 290 -8.29 2.30 -9.08
C ALA A 290 -8.60 3.81 -9.09
N LEU A 291 -7.58 4.65 -8.91
CA LEU A 291 -7.68 6.12 -9.01
C LEU A 291 -7.73 6.64 -10.46
N GLY A 292 -7.76 5.77 -11.47
CA GLY A 292 -7.82 6.18 -12.88
C GLY A 292 -6.50 6.69 -13.45
N ASN A 293 -5.37 6.26 -12.91
CA ASN A 293 -4.01 6.72 -13.25
C ASN A 293 -3.88 8.26 -13.15
N PRO A 294 -3.96 8.81 -11.94
CA PRO A 294 -3.88 10.25 -11.73
C PRO A 294 -2.55 10.82 -12.24
N ARG A 295 -2.56 12.10 -12.60
CA ARG A 295 -1.34 12.77 -13.06
C ARG A 295 -0.45 13.05 -11.86
N ILE A 296 0.83 12.74 -12.00
CA ILE A 296 1.84 12.98 -10.98
C ILE A 296 3.02 13.77 -11.55
N CYS A 297 3.42 14.83 -10.85
CA CYS A 297 4.54 15.70 -11.23
C CYS A 297 5.37 16.03 -9.99
N LYS A 298 6.69 15.82 -10.05
CA LYS A 298 7.62 16.13 -8.96
C LYS A 298 8.51 17.31 -9.31
N PHE A 299 8.68 18.22 -8.35
CA PHE A 299 9.46 19.44 -8.46
C PHE A 299 10.54 19.46 -7.38
N GLY A 300 11.79 19.73 -7.77
CA GLY A 300 12.92 19.93 -6.87
C GLY A 300 13.03 21.40 -6.46
N LEU A 301 13.03 21.67 -5.16
CA LEU A 301 13.10 23.01 -4.58
C LEU A 301 14.30 23.14 -3.66
N LYS A 302 15.01 24.27 -3.79
CA LYS A 302 16.31 24.50 -3.14
C LYS A 302 16.22 25.11 -1.73
N SER A 303 15.04 25.57 -1.31
CA SER A 303 14.80 26.12 0.03
C SER A 303 13.40 25.86 0.56
N ARG A 304 13.26 25.80 1.88
CA ARG A 304 11.96 25.59 2.56
C ARG A 304 10.99 26.75 2.37
N ALA A 305 11.50 27.97 2.25
CA ALA A 305 10.69 29.15 1.91
C ALA A 305 10.14 29.04 0.48
N ALA A 306 10.96 28.65 -0.49
CA ALA A 306 10.50 28.39 -1.86
C ALA A 306 9.48 27.24 -1.91
N GLN A 307 9.71 26.17 -1.14
CA GLN A 307 8.75 25.08 -0.96
C GLN A 307 7.39 25.57 -0.45
N ALA A 308 7.39 26.37 0.62
CA ALA A 308 6.17 26.92 1.20
C ALA A 308 5.40 27.81 0.22
N VAL A 309 6.10 28.72 -0.48
CA VAL A 309 5.51 29.61 -1.48
C VAL A 309 4.94 28.81 -2.66
N PHE A 310 5.69 27.83 -3.17
CA PHE A 310 5.26 26.98 -4.27
C PHE A 310 3.99 26.19 -3.91
N ILE A 311 3.95 25.58 -2.73
CA ILE A 311 2.76 24.87 -2.23
C ILE A 311 1.55 25.82 -2.17
N CYS A 312 1.72 27.03 -1.63
CA CYS A 312 0.63 28.01 -1.57
C CYS A 312 0.11 28.41 -2.97
N LEU A 313 1.01 28.58 -3.94
CA LEU A 313 0.63 28.92 -5.32
C LEU A 313 -0.12 27.78 -5.99
N VAL A 314 0.34 26.53 -5.84
CA VAL A 314 -0.31 25.34 -6.41
C VAL A 314 -1.72 25.13 -5.83
N LEU A 315 -1.87 25.33 -4.52
CA LEU A 315 -3.15 25.22 -3.83
C LEU A 315 -4.10 26.37 -4.22
N ARG A 316 -3.59 27.58 -4.45
CA ARG A 316 -4.40 28.70 -4.97
C ARG A 316 -4.89 28.44 -6.40
N ASP A 317 -4.01 27.95 -7.27
CA ASP A 317 -4.31 27.72 -8.70
C ASP A 317 -5.35 26.62 -8.92
N GLY A 318 -5.42 25.63 -8.02
CA GLY A 318 -6.44 24.56 -8.05
C GLY A 318 -7.88 25.05 -7.79
N VAL A 319 -8.05 26.27 -7.29
CA VAL A 319 -9.35 26.82 -6.89
C VAL A 319 -9.89 27.75 -7.99
N GLN A 320 -10.84 27.25 -8.79
CA GLN A 320 -11.49 28.04 -9.84
C GLN A 320 -12.36 29.20 -9.32
N ASN A 321 -12.75 29.19 -8.04
CA ASN A 321 -13.56 30.25 -7.43
C ASN A 321 -13.00 30.55 -6.05
N GLN A 322 -12.51 31.78 -5.83
CA GLN A 322 -12.05 32.34 -4.55
C GLN A 322 -12.76 31.70 -3.35
N SER A 323 -12.22 30.59 -2.84
CA SER A 323 -12.78 29.92 -1.68
C SER A 323 -12.47 30.83 -0.50
N VAL A 324 -13.52 31.32 0.15
CA VAL A 324 -13.48 32.28 1.27
C VAL A 324 -12.56 31.81 2.42
N ASP A 325 -12.24 30.51 2.46
CA ASP A 325 -11.49 29.87 3.53
C ASP A 325 -10.00 29.61 3.26
N PHE A 326 -9.45 29.96 2.09
CA PHE A 326 -8.01 29.79 1.85
C PHE A 326 -7.19 30.78 2.70
N LYS A 327 -6.42 30.25 3.66
CA LYS A 327 -5.58 31.05 4.57
C LYS A 327 -4.10 30.84 4.25
N PRO A 328 -3.53 31.55 3.26
CA PRO A 328 -2.14 31.36 2.82
C PRO A 328 -1.13 31.56 3.96
N LYS A 329 -1.39 32.51 4.89
CA LYS A 329 -0.53 32.73 6.06
C LYS A 329 -0.38 31.46 6.92
N LYS A 330 -1.45 30.69 7.10
CA LYS A 330 -1.41 29.42 7.86
C LYS A 330 -0.59 28.35 7.13
N VAL A 331 -0.71 28.28 5.80
CA VAL A 331 0.08 27.36 4.98
C VAL A 331 1.57 27.70 5.09
N LEU A 332 1.93 28.98 4.94
CA LEU A 332 3.31 29.43 5.10
C LEU A 332 3.86 29.16 6.50
N GLN A 333 3.06 29.40 7.56
CA GLN A 333 3.46 29.13 8.94
C GLN A 333 3.67 27.63 9.23
N CYS A 334 2.92 26.75 8.55
CA CYS A 334 3.08 25.30 8.66
C CYS A 334 4.45 24.81 8.16
N PHE A 335 4.98 25.41 7.10
CA PHE A 335 6.28 25.03 6.53
C PHE A 335 7.44 25.86 7.09
N VAL A 336 7.21 27.14 7.39
CA VAL A 336 8.19 28.05 7.97
C VAL A 336 7.67 28.48 9.33
N SER A 337 7.99 27.68 10.35
CA SER A 337 7.50 27.85 11.73
C SER A 337 8.21 28.94 12.52
N ASN A 338 9.19 29.63 11.93
CA ASN A 338 9.94 30.67 12.63
C ASN A 338 9.01 31.84 12.98
N ASP A 339 8.93 32.16 14.27
CA ASP A 339 8.06 33.21 14.80
C ASP A 339 8.88 34.44 15.18
N THR A 340 9.67 34.94 14.21
CA THR A 340 10.41 36.18 14.38
C THR A 340 9.78 37.27 13.53
N ARG A 341 9.93 38.52 13.97
CA ARG A 341 9.38 39.70 13.29
C ARG A 341 9.75 39.73 11.78
N VAL A 342 10.95 39.29 11.40
CA VAL A 342 11.40 39.22 10.00
C VAL A 342 10.56 38.22 9.20
N TRP A 343 10.31 37.04 9.77
CA TRP A 343 9.53 35.99 9.12
C TRP A 343 8.04 36.32 9.06
N ASP A 344 7.52 37.08 10.03
CA ASP A 344 6.16 37.62 9.94
C ASP A 344 6.02 38.64 8.81
N THR A 345 6.92 39.63 8.73
CA THR A 345 6.92 40.60 7.63
C THR A 345 7.05 39.91 6.28
N TRP A 346 7.95 38.92 6.16
CA TRP A 346 8.07 38.11 4.96
C TRP A 346 6.78 37.36 4.62
N ARG A 347 6.14 36.69 5.60
CA ARG A 347 4.87 36.00 5.38
C ARG A 347 3.79 36.95 4.90
N ASP A 348 3.70 38.14 5.48
CA ASP A 348 2.68 39.13 5.11
C ASP A 348 2.88 39.65 3.69
N LYS A 349 4.13 39.95 3.29
CA LYS A 349 4.47 40.33 1.91
C LYS A 349 4.12 39.21 0.91
N VAL A 350 4.48 37.97 1.23
CA VAL A 350 4.18 36.81 0.40
C VAL A 350 2.67 36.62 0.28
N VAL A 351 1.91 36.78 1.37
CA VAL A 351 0.46 36.69 1.35
C VAL A 351 -0.16 37.77 0.46
N GLU A 352 0.32 39.01 0.56
CA GLU A 352 -0.13 40.12 -0.28
C GLU A 352 0.06 39.80 -1.76
N GLU A 353 1.24 39.30 -2.16
CA GLU A 353 1.52 38.93 -3.54
C GLU A 353 0.84 37.63 -3.99
N ILE A 354 0.61 36.70 -3.05
CA ILE A 354 -0.23 35.52 -3.28
C ILE A 354 -1.69 35.91 -3.42
N GLN A 355 -2.16 37.04 -2.90
CA GLN A 355 -3.53 37.52 -3.09
C GLN A 355 -3.66 38.47 -4.28
N SER A 356 -2.57 39.15 -4.65
CA SER A 356 -2.51 40.01 -5.83
C SER A 356 -2.87 39.23 -7.10
N ASN A 357 -3.57 39.90 -8.03
CA ASN A 357 -3.92 39.36 -9.35
C ASN A 357 -2.81 39.60 -10.39
N ARG A 358 -1.59 39.93 -9.95
CA ARG A 358 -0.46 40.17 -10.84
C ARG A 358 0.05 38.85 -11.43
N ARG A 359 0.32 38.84 -12.75
CA ARG A 359 0.89 37.67 -13.45
C ARG A 359 2.34 37.42 -13.07
N VAL A 360 3.11 38.49 -12.86
CA VAL A 360 4.50 38.43 -12.37
C VAL A 360 4.46 38.80 -10.90
N LYS A 361 4.92 37.88 -10.05
CA LYS A 361 4.98 38.06 -8.60
C LYS A 361 6.42 38.27 -8.20
N SER A 362 6.66 39.30 -7.39
CA SER A 362 7.95 39.50 -6.72
C SER A 362 7.78 39.12 -5.26
N PHE A 363 8.67 38.27 -4.74
CA PHE A 363 8.68 37.87 -3.32
C PHE A 363 9.89 38.46 -2.58
N GLU A 364 10.59 39.40 -3.20
CA GLU A 364 11.70 40.11 -2.58
C GLU A 364 11.15 41.16 -1.60
N LEU A 365 11.82 41.30 -0.46
CA LEU A 365 11.51 42.33 0.53
C LEU A 365 12.11 43.65 0.07
N ASP A 366 11.29 44.70 0.05
CA ASP A 366 11.75 46.03 -0.30
C ASP A 366 12.49 46.68 0.89
N SER A 367 13.26 47.74 0.62
CA SER A 367 13.96 48.50 1.66
C SER A 367 13.02 49.12 2.71
N SER A 368 11.76 49.38 2.34
CA SER A 368 10.70 49.80 3.26
C SER A 368 10.28 48.70 4.22
N ASP A 369 10.27 47.45 3.78
CA ASP A 369 9.85 46.29 4.57
C ASP A 369 10.92 45.90 5.61
N LEU A 370 12.16 46.33 5.37
CA LEU A 370 13.33 46.11 6.24
C LEU A 370 13.57 47.24 7.27
N GLN A 371 12.73 48.27 7.31
CA GLN A 371 12.85 49.35 8.28
C GLN A 371 12.65 48.84 9.72
N GLY A 372 13.64 49.07 10.58
CA GLY A 372 13.62 48.63 11.99
C GLY A 372 14.14 47.21 12.25
N PHE A 373 14.80 46.58 11.27
CA PHE A 373 15.53 45.32 11.42
C PHE A 373 17.06 45.47 11.37
N GLY A 374 17.55 46.71 11.19
CA GLY A 374 18.97 47.03 11.32
C GLY A 374 19.44 46.85 12.76
N LYS A 375 20.70 46.45 12.94
CA LYS A 375 21.38 46.44 14.23
C LYS A 375 21.53 47.87 14.73
N ASP A 376 20.50 48.39 15.36
CA ASP A 376 20.57 49.53 16.28
C ASP A 376 19.64 49.20 17.46
N GLU A 377 20.06 48.21 18.25
CA GLU A 377 19.92 48.11 19.72
C GLU A 377 20.77 46.94 20.24
#